data_AF-A0A7S4WCP3-F1
#
_entry.id   AF-A0A7S4WCP3-F1
#
_cell.length_a   1.000
_cell.length_b   1.000
_cell.length_c   1.000
_cell.angle_alpha   90.00
_cell.angle_beta   90.00
_cell.angle_gamma   90.00
#
_symmetry.space_group_name_H-M   'P 1'
#
loop_
_entity.id
_entity.type
_entity.pdbx_description
1 polymer ?
#
loop_
_entity_poly.entity_id
_entity_poly.type
_entity_poly.pdbx_seq_one_letter_code
_entity_poly.pdbx_strand_id
1 'polypeptide(L)'
;MTAQAVVVTLPRPVIDFLSERVPRNEGWKPAPAPDCCMSIVSWLQGTDYVQFEPVALVKLTARLQASGASLHARALEDLVRVAGTRLSSSCLADGVNQLDACDREHFLQSGCSVALRASCFPCPLCGQWSEKRLCQTRVVAPDGWCWPSWFPDSLAVLVGAEVRSWCSACSARIAALDPATLILRSLELHGLPPEAAFPWTSTERYLVDAAVAGLPPQHLADGFNQLSEPALAGALRSPLGRRLRDSCFICPICARWMDRAAQQACASGHSWCSECFRSWVAQPGVIHSMIERRSLSPGCLYGRSGGGCEQELPEALVRNAKVPELSCLIRDMDRRRFFISRAGHRACIECQNPNCVGVAYGGSFRRMCFVCEEQWVVGQNTLLACLAGVLECYLEGGVLSGTNMRRCPACGVPIEKNGGCNHMTCHCGCHFDWRTGARLPIGQPAYE
;
A
#
# COMPACT_ATOMS: atom_id res chain seq x y z
N MET A 1 -30.29 -56.88 26.17
CA MET A 1 -29.64 -55.94 27.11
C MET A 1 -28.36 -55.48 26.44
N THR A 2 -28.30 -54.23 25.97
CA THR A 2 -27.10 -53.63 25.36
C THR A 2 -26.13 -53.23 26.46
N ALA A 3 -24.92 -53.78 26.45
CA ALA A 3 -23.86 -53.36 27.37
C ALA A 3 -23.55 -51.87 27.15
N GLN A 4 -23.58 -51.08 28.21
CA GLN A 4 -23.15 -49.68 28.18
C GLN A 4 -21.62 -49.65 28.15
N ALA A 5 -21.04 -49.08 27.10
CA ALA A 5 -19.59 -48.90 26.98
C ALA A 5 -19.10 -47.88 28.01
N VAL A 6 -18.10 -48.24 28.80
CA VAL A 6 -17.40 -47.33 29.71
C VAL A 6 -16.24 -46.70 28.94
N VAL A 7 -16.27 -45.38 28.77
CA VAL A 7 -15.15 -44.62 28.20
C VAL A 7 -14.23 -44.23 29.35
N VAL A 8 -12.95 -44.62 29.29
CA VAL A 8 -11.96 -44.19 30.27
C VAL A 8 -10.91 -43.30 29.63
N THR A 9 -10.82 -42.06 30.13
CA THR A 9 -9.77 -41.11 29.77
C THR A 9 -8.60 -41.31 30.74
N LEU A 10 -7.43 -41.68 30.22
CA LEU A 10 -6.23 -41.79 31.05
C LEU A 10 -5.71 -40.39 31.42
N PRO A 11 -5.47 -40.10 32.72
CA PRO A 11 -4.83 -38.86 33.12
C PRO A 11 -3.42 -38.74 32.51
N ARG A 12 -3.04 -37.52 32.11
CA ARG A 12 -1.73 -37.23 31.50
C ARG A 12 -0.52 -37.80 32.28
N PRO A 13 -0.49 -37.78 33.64
CA PRO A 13 0.59 -38.43 34.39
C PRO A 13 0.72 -39.94 34.18
N VAL A 14 -0.37 -40.64 33.88
CA VAL A 14 -0.35 -42.08 33.58
C VAL A 14 0.21 -42.32 32.18
N ILE A 15 -0.15 -41.47 31.22
CA ILE A 15 0.39 -41.50 29.86
C ILE A 15 1.88 -41.18 29.88
N ASP A 16 2.29 -40.15 30.62
CA ASP A 16 3.69 -39.76 30.77
C ASP A 16 4.48 -40.88 31.46
N PHE A 17 3.96 -41.46 32.54
CA PHE A 17 4.54 -42.63 33.22
C PHE A 17 4.75 -43.82 32.28
N LEU A 18 3.73 -44.18 31.48
CA LEU A 18 3.82 -45.26 30.50
C LEU A 18 4.82 -44.92 29.39
N SER A 19 4.94 -43.65 29.01
CA SER A 19 5.90 -43.22 27.98
C SER A 19 7.34 -43.21 28.49
N GLU A 20 7.58 -42.84 29.75
CA GLU A 20 8.92 -42.65 30.33
C GLU A 20 9.56 -43.94 30.86
N ARG A 21 8.75 -44.89 31.35
CA ARG A 21 9.25 -46.11 32.00
C ARG A 21 9.47 -47.32 31.08
N VAL A 22 9.15 -47.21 29.79
CA VAL A 22 9.46 -48.27 28.80
C VAL A 22 10.95 -48.16 28.43
N PRO A 23 11.81 -49.11 28.85
CA PRO A 23 13.25 -49.01 28.62
C PRO A 23 13.54 -49.11 27.12
N ARG A 24 14.48 -48.28 26.63
CA ARG A 24 14.74 -48.13 25.19
C ARG A 24 15.29 -49.39 24.51
N ASN A 25 15.88 -50.37 25.22
CA ASN A 25 16.62 -51.47 24.59
C ASN A 25 16.70 -52.81 25.35
N GLU A 26 15.98 -53.03 26.47
CA GLU A 26 16.19 -54.24 27.31
C GLU A 26 15.07 -55.30 27.23
N GLY A 27 14.03 -55.07 26.43
CA GLY A 27 12.81 -55.87 26.47
C GLY A 27 12.07 -55.69 27.80
N TRP A 28 10.74 -55.80 27.77
CA TRP A 28 9.92 -55.62 28.97
C TRP A 28 10.09 -56.84 29.90
N LYS A 29 10.90 -56.71 30.97
CA LYS A 29 11.06 -57.75 31.99
C LYS A 29 10.19 -57.42 33.20
N PRO A 30 9.19 -58.24 33.57
CA PRO A 30 8.42 -58.01 34.78
C PRO A 30 9.35 -58.14 36.00
N ALA A 31 9.38 -57.11 36.86
CA ALA A 31 10.05 -57.20 38.14
C ALA A 31 9.33 -58.23 39.03
N PRO A 32 10.03 -58.99 39.89
CA PRO A 32 9.42 -59.95 40.81
C PRO A 32 8.84 -59.19 42.01
N ALA A 33 7.74 -58.46 41.81
CA ALA A 33 6.90 -57.91 42.86
C ALA A 33 5.44 -58.01 42.41
N PRO A 34 4.53 -58.50 43.27
CA PRO A 34 3.16 -58.75 42.85
C PRO A 34 2.36 -57.43 42.75
N ASP A 35 1.55 -57.36 41.69
CA ASP A 35 0.27 -56.63 41.59
C ASP A 35 0.15 -55.23 40.95
N CYS A 36 1.22 -54.52 40.57
CA CYS A 36 1.02 -53.17 40.00
C CYS A 36 1.04 -53.08 38.44
N CYS A 37 1.80 -53.92 37.75
CA CYS A 37 1.95 -53.80 36.27
C CYS A 37 1.04 -54.75 35.49
N MET A 38 0.76 -55.94 36.04
CA MET A 38 -0.23 -56.87 35.46
C MET A 38 -1.64 -56.27 35.49
N SER A 39 -1.92 -55.38 36.46
CA SER A 39 -3.21 -54.72 36.57
C SER A 39 -3.49 -53.77 35.42
N ILE A 40 -2.51 -52.99 34.92
CA ILE A 40 -2.74 -52.01 33.84
C ILE A 40 -3.02 -52.70 32.50
N VAL A 41 -2.23 -53.72 32.12
CA VAL A 41 -2.46 -54.45 30.85
C VAL A 41 -3.74 -55.28 30.92
N SER A 42 -3.99 -55.96 32.04
CA SER A 42 -5.24 -56.70 32.25
C SER A 42 -6.47 -55.78 32.34
N TRP A 43 -6.29 -54.53 32.80
CA TRP A 43 -7.33 -53.49 32.85
C TRP A 43 -7.60 -52.88 31.48
N LEU A 44 -6.57 -52.66 30.66
CA LEU A 44 -6.70 -52.23 29.27
C LEU A 44 -7.36 -53.31 28.38
N GLN A 45 -7.15 -54.59 28.67
CA GLN A 45 -7.81 -55.70 27.96
C GLN A 45 -9.31 -55.81 28.28
N GLY A 46 -9.78 -55.24 29.39
CA GLY A 46 -11.18 -55.24 29.81
C GLY A 46 -11.92 -53.92 29.52
N THR A 47 -11.29 -52.95 28.86
CA THR A 47 -11.90 -51.65 28.54
C THR A 47 -12.18 -51.54 27.05
N ASP A 48 -13.45 -51.27 26.71
CA ASP A 48 -13.89 -51.22 25.30
C ASP A 48 -13.34 -49.99 24.55
N TYR A 49 -12.97 -48.91 25.26
CA TYR A 49 -12.49 -47.65 24.67
C TYR A 49 -11.47 -46.92 25.55
N VAL A 50 -10.31 -46.58 24.96
CA VAL A 50 -9.26 -45.73 25.55
C VAL A 50 -8.97 -44.58 24.61
N GLN A 51 -9.00 -43.34 25.11
CA GLN A 51 -8.67 -42.15 24.32
C GLN A 51 -7.24 -41.72 24.58
N PHE A 52 -6.43 -41.61 23.52
CA PHE A 52 -5.04 -41.13 23.58
C PHE A 52 -4.92 -39.74 22.95
N GLU A 53 -4.03 -38.90 23.50
CA GLU A 53 -3.55 -37.72 22.77
C GLU A 53 -2.73 -38.19 21.56
N PRO A 54 -2.94 -37.65 20.34
CA PRO A 54 -2.28 -38.15 19.12
C PRO A 54 -0.75 -38.23 19.23
N VAL A 55 -0.14 -37.21 19.84
CA VAL A 55 1.32 -37.14 20.07
C VAL A 55 1.79 -38.26 21.00
N ALA A 56 1.05 -38.52 22.08
CA ALA A 56 1.37 -39.58 23.03
C ALA A 56 1.22 -40.97 22.38
N LEU A 57 0.19 -41.15 21.54
CA LEU A 57 -0.01 -42.38 20.79
C LEU A 57 1.17 -42.66 19.84
N VAL A 58 1.60 -41.63 19.08
CA VAL A 58 2.72 -41.75 18.13
C VAL A 58 4.04 -42.03 18.88
N LYS A 59 4.31 -41.35 20.00
CA LYS A 59 5.48 -41.60 20.86
C LYS A 59 5.48 -43.01 21.45
N LEU A 60 4.33 -43.46 21.97
CA LEU A 60 4.18 -44.79 22.54
C LEU A 60 4.38 -45.87 21.47
N THR A 61 3.84 -45.66 20.26
CA THR A 61 4.05 -46.54 19.10
C THR A 61 5.54 -46.69 18.77
N ALA A 62 6.24 -45.57 18.63
CA ALA A 62 7.67 -45.56 18.28
C ALA A 62 8.51 -46.30 19.34
N ARG A 63 8.19 -46.12 20.64
CA ARG A 63 8.93 -46.74 21.75
C ARG A 63 8.63 -48.22 21.92
N LEU A 64 7.38 -48.64 21.75
CA LEU A 64 7.02 -50.08 21.79
C LEU A 64 7.74 -50.85 20.70
N GLN A 65 7.84 -50.26 19.50
CA GLN A 65 8.54 -50.85 18.36
C GLN A 65 10.05 -50.94 18.59
N ALA A 66 10.65 -49.93 19.22
CA ALA A 66 12.07 -49.97 19.58
C ALA A 66 12.38 -51.05 20.63
N SER A 67 11.43 -51.40 21.51
CA SER A 67 11.68 -52.25 22.68
C SER A 67 11.79 -53.77 22.41
N GLY A 68 11.48 -54.25 21.21
CA GLY A 68 11.62 -55.67 20.83
C GLY A 68 10.55 -56.60 21.43
N ALA A 69 10.03 -57.52 20.61
CA ALA A 69 8.78 -58.25 20.83
C ALA A 69 8.66 -59.05 22.14
N SER A 70 7.91 -58.53 23.10
CA SER A 70 7.19 -59.36 24.09
C SER A 70 5.75 -59.60 23.61
N LEU A 71 5.12 -60.70 24.02
CA LEU A 71 3.70 -61.01 23.73
C LEU A 71 2.76 -59.85 24.15
N HIS A 72 3.13 -59.12 25.21
CA HIS A 72 2.41 -57.95 25.71
C HIS A 72 2.60 -56.71 24.83
N ALA A 73 3.79 -56.53 24.24
CA ALA A 73 4.05 -55.44 23.28
C ALA A 73 3.20 -55.59 22.02
N ARG A 74 2.95 -56.82 21.55
CA ARG A 74 2.08 -57.08 20.37
C ARG A 74 0.62 -56.73 20.64
N ALA A 75 0.09 -57.08 21.82
CA ALA A 75 -1.28 -56.72 22.20
C ALA A 75 -1.45 -55.20 22.34
N LEU A 76 -0.45 -54.50 22.87
CA LEU A 76 -0.44 -53.03 22.93
C LEU A 76 -0.29 -52.41 21.53
N GLU A 77 0.53 -52.99 20.65
CA GLU A 77 0.65 -52.57 19.25
C GLU A 77 -0.65 -52.72 18.48
N ASP A 78 -1.41 -53.81 18.68
CA ASP A 78 -2.73 -53.99 18.06
C ASP A 78 -3.72 -52.91 18.51
N LEU A 79 -3.77 -52.61 19.81
CA LEU A 79 -4.58 -51.53 20.40
C LEU A 79 -4.20 -50.15 19.83
N VAL A 80 -2.90 -49.87 19.78
CA VAL A 80 -2.35 -48.62 19.26
C VAL A 80 -2.60 -48.48 17.76
N ARG A 81 -2.50 -49.58 16.99
CA ARG A 81 -2.81 -49.61 15.56
C ARG A 81 -4.27 -49.30 15.30
N VAL A 82 -5.19 -49.90 16.06
CA VAL A 82 -6.64 -49.62 15.97
C VAL A 82 -6.94 -48.18 16.32
N ALA A 83 -6.33 -47.62 17.39
CA ALA A 83 -6.46 -46.21 17.73
C ALA A 83 -5.91 -45.28 16.63
N GLY A 84 -4.78 -45.65 16.02
CA GLY A 84 -4.15 -44.90 14.92
C GLY A 84 -5.01 -44.80 13.66
N THR A 85 -5.81 -45.84 13.34
CA THR A 85 -6.75 -45.79 12.19
C THR A 85 -7.87 -44.76 12.34
N ARG A 86 -8.09 -44.22 13.55
CA ARG A 86 -9.15 -43.25 13.86
C ARG A 86 -8.64 -41.81 13.93
N LEU A 87 -7.33 -41.59 13.85
CA LEU A 87 -6.75 -40.25 13.82
C LEU A 87 -6.85 -39.64 12.42
N SER A 88 -7.10 -38.34 12.35
CA SER A 88 -6.94 -37.63 11.08
C SER A 88 -5.46 -37.60 10.67
N SER A 89 -5.23 -37.52 9.37
CA SER A 89 -3.91 -37.32 8.77
C SER A 89 -3.17 -36.10 9.31
N SER A 90 -3.89 -35.01 9.60
CA SER A 90 -3.31 -33.81 10.24
C SER A 90 -2.79 -34.10 11.64
N CYS A 91 -3.57 -34.78 12.50
CA CYS A 91 -3.14 -35.14 13.85
C CYS A 91 -1.95 -36.10 13.84
N LEU A 92 -1.88 -36.99 12.86
CA LEU A 92 -0.74 -37.90 12.66
C LEU A 92 0.51 -37.13 12.21
N ALA A 93 0.39 -36.20 11.26
CA ALA A 93 1.51 -35.38 10.80
C ALA A 93 2.07 -34.51 11.93
N ASP A 94 1.21 -33.89 12.73
CA ASP A 94 1.60 -33.09 13.89
C ASP A 94 2.31 -33.95 14.95
N GLY A 95 1.81 -35.17 15.21
CA GLY A 95 2.45 -36.13 16.10
C GLY A 95 3.86 -36.51 15.65
N VAL A 96 4.05 -36.78 14.36
CA VAL A 96 5.37 -37.11 13.77
C VAL A 96 6.32 -35.92 13.82
N ASN A 97 5.83 -34.72 13.52
CA ASN A 97 6.65 -33.49 13.55
C ASN A 97 7.15 -33.15 14.97
N GLN A 98 6.47 -33.64 16.01
CA GLN A 98 6.85 -33.47 17.42
C GLN A 98 7.74 -34.59 17.99
N LEU A 99 8.05 -35.64 17.20
CA LEU A 99 9.05 -36.63 17.59
C LEU A 99 10.45 -36.01 17.59
N ASP A 100 11.29 -36.41 18.55
CA ASP A 100 12.72 -36.14 18.46
C ASP A 100 13.35 -36.91 17.28
N ALA A 101 14.57 -36.57 16.92
CA ALA A 101 15.22 -37.12 15.72
C ALA A 101 15.35 -38.66 15.78
N CYS A 102 15.61 -39.22 16.96
CA CYS A 102 15.83 -40.65 17.15
C CYS A 102 14.50 -41.43 17.08
N ASP A 103 13.48 -40.97 17.80
CA ASP A 103 12.14 -41.57 17.79
C ASP A 103 11.52 -41.47 16.37
N ARG A 104 11.80 -40.39 15.65
CA ARG A 104 11.37 -40.20 14.25
C ARG A 104 12.05 -41.17 13.29
N GLU A 105 13.35 -41.40 13.43
CA GLU A 105 14.09 -42.33 12.58
C GLU A 105 13.64 -43.78 12.78
N HIS A 106 13.49 -44.22 14.04
CA HIS A 106 12.94 -45.54 14.35
C HIS A 106 11.53 -45.73 13.81
N PHE A 107 10.68 -44.71 13.93
CA PHE A 107 9.33 -44.72 13.38
C PHE A 107 9.29 -44.86 11.85
N LEU A 108 10.28 -44.30 11.15
CA LEU A 108 10.40 -44.43 9.68
C LEU A 108 10.93 -45.81 9.26
N GLN A 109 11.83 -46.39 10.05
CA GLN A 109 12.45 -47.68 9.78
C GLN A 109 11.53 -48.87 10.10
N SER A 110 10.58 -48.73 11.03
CA SER A 110 9.72 -49.83 11.51
C SER A 110 8.68 -50.32 10.48
N GLY A 111 8.58 -49.69 9.31
CA GLY A 111 7.73 -50.17 8.22
C GLY A 111 6.22 -50.10 8.51
N CYS A 112 5.80 -49.36 9.55
CA CYS A 112 4.41 -49.11 9.95
C CYS A 112 3.69 -48.22 8.90
N SER A 113 3.52 -48.79 7.72
CA SER A 113 3.30 -48.10 6.44
C SER A 113 1.87 -48.21 5.93
N VAL A 114 0.98 -48.93 6.63
CA VAL A 114 -0.35 -49.21 6.08
C VAL A 114 -1.32 -48.02 6.25
N ALA A 115 -1.10 -47.12 7.23
CA ALA A 115 -1.96 -45.94 7.42
C ALA A 115 -1.29 -44.59 7.06
N LEU A 116 0.01 -44.41 7.36
CA LEU A 116 0.69 -43.13 7.16
C LEU A 116 1.12 -42.84 5.72
N ARG A 117 1.61 -43.85 4.99
CA ARG A 117 1.97 -43.69 3.56
C ARG A 117 0.75 -43.40 2.67
N ALA A 118 -0.46 -43.72 3.15
CA ALA A 118 -1.67 -43.43 2.42
C ALA A 118 -2.02 -41.93 2.43
N SER A 119 -1.52 -41.15 3.40
CA SER A 119 -2.11 -39.84 3.73
C SER A 119 -1.14 -38.70 4.07
N CYS A 120 0.15 -38.94 4.36
CA CYS A 120 1.12 -37.87 4.67
C CYS A 120 2.48 -38.08 4.00
N PHE A 121 3.17 -37.00 3.61
CA PHE A 121 4.51 -37.03 2.98
C PHE A 121 5.43 -35.91 3.50
N PRO A 122 6.76 -36.14 3.55
CA PRO A 122 7.72 -35.08 3.84
C PRO A 122 7.82 -34.09 2.65
N CYS A 123 7.75 -32.80 2.95
CA CYS A 123 7.95 -31.74 1.96
C CYS A 123 9.42 -31.76 1.49
N PRO A 124 9.69 -31.81 0.17
CA PRO A 124 11.07 -31.86 -0.34
C PRO A 124 11.88 -30.57 -0.08
N LEU A 125 11.20 -29.46 0.26
CA LEU A 125 11.84 -28.16 0.48
C LEU A 125 12.20 -27.89 1.94
N CYS A 126 11.42 -28.42 2.90
CA CYS A 126 11.63 -28.12 4.33
C CYS A 126 11.68 -29.37 5.23
N GLY A 127 11.43 -30.57 4.69
CA GLY A 127 11.43 -31.83 5.43
C GLY A 127 10.23 -32.08 6.35
N GLN A 128 9.28 -31.13 6.48
CA GLN A 128 8.10 -31.29 7.34
C GLN A 128 7.02 -32.15 6.70
N TRP A 129 6.31 -32.95 7.51
CA TRP A 129 5.24 -33.83 7.04
C TRP A 129 3.91 -33.09 6.90
N SER A 130 3.21 -33.31 5.79
CA SER A 130 1.88 -32.72 5.52
C SER A 130 0.93 -33.72 4.87
N GLU A 131 -0.38 -33.46 4.95
CA GLU A 131 -1.43 -34.31 4.39
C GLU A 131 -1.42 -34.32 2.84
N LYS A 132 -1.62 -35.50 2.24
CA LYS A 132 -1.53 -35.82 0.80
C LYS A 132 -2.34 -34.90 -0.12
N ARG A 133 -3.40 -34.26 0.38
CA ARG A 133 -4.21 -33.30 -0.39
C ARG A 133 -3.49 -31.98 -0.67
N LEU A 134 -2.45 -31.62 0.08
CA LEU A 134 -1.70 -30.37 -0.13
C LEU A 134 -0.56 -30.49 -1.15
N CYS A 135 -0.19 -31.71 -1.56
CA CYS A 135 0.90 -31.96 -2.52
C CYS A 135 0.49 -32.74 -3.79
N GLN A 136 -0.80 -32.97 -4.05
CA GLN A 136 -1.27 -33.52 -5.33
C GLN A 136 -2.21 -32.55 -6.04
N THR A 137 -1.69 -31.88 -7.07
CA THR A 137 -2.51 -31.34 -8.17
C THR A 137 -3.06 -32.52 -8.97
N ARG A 138 -4.37 -32.76 -8.93
CA ARG A 138 -5.03 -33.74 -9.80
C ARG A 138 -5.36 -33.06 -11.13
N VAL A 139 -4.62 -33.41 -12.18
CA VAL A 139 -4.92 -33.00 -13.57
C VAL A 139 -5.68 -34.16 -14.23
N VAL A 140 -6.86 -33.88 -14.79
CA VAL A 140 -7.59 -34.81 -15.67
C VAL A 140 -7.45 -34.27 -17.08
N ALA A 141 -6.86 -35.05 -18.00
CA ALA A 141 -6.80 -34.71 -19.41
C ALA A 141 -8.17 -34.94 -20.09
N PRO A 142 -8.57 -34.15 -21.11
CA PRO A 142 -9.88 -34.29 -21.78
C PRO A 142 -10.03 -35.57 -22.64
N ASP A 143 -8.97 -36.29 -22.94
CA ASP A 143 -8.92 -37.25 -24.05
C ASP A 143 -8.08 -38.48 -23.68
N GLY A 144 -8.79 -39.52 -23.20
CA GLY A 144 -8.21 -40.70 -22.57
C GLY A 144 -7.40 -41.64 -23.46
N TRP A 145 -6.13 -41.32 -23.70
CA TRP A 145 -5.14 -42.24 -24.32
C TRP A 145 -3.91 -42.44 -23.43
N CYS A 146 -3.48 -43.70 -23.30
CA CYS A 146 -2.30 -44.12 -22.54
C CYS A 146 -1.04 -44.15 -23.42
N TRP A 147 0.10 -43.67 -22.90
CA TRP A 147 1.45 -43.83 -23.48
C TRP A 147 2.35 -44.68 -22.54
N PRO A 148 3.44 -45.29 -23.04
CA PRO A 148 4.22 -46.28 -22.30
C PRO A 148 5.18 -45.66 -21.27
N SER A 149 5.51 -46.47 -20.26
CA SER A 149 5.80 -46.09 -18.88
C SER A 149 7.15 -45.45 -18.55
N TRP A 150 8.01 -45.11 -19.52
CA TRP A 150 9.41 -44.75 -19.24
C TRP A 150 9.77 -43.34 -19.76
N PHE A 151 9.07 -42.30 -19.27
CA PHE A 151 9.48 -40.89 -19.37
C PHE A 151 8.93 -40.12 -18.15
N PRO A 152 9.68 -39.18 -17.53
CA PRO A 152 9.16 -38.41 -16.39
C PRO A 152 8.26 -37.28 -16.87
N ASP A 153 6.94 -37.47 -16.67
CA ASP A 153 5.88 -36.49 -16.88
C ASP A 153 6.00 -35.31 -15.91
N SER A 154 6.13 -34.07 -16.42
CA SER A 154 5.42 -32.87 -15.93
C SER A 154 5.90 -31.58 -16.62
N LEU A 155 5.44 -31.35 -17.86
CA LEU A 155 5.54 -30.03 -18.49
C LEU A 155 4.45 -29.86 -19.56
N ALA A 156 3.24 -29.50 -19.13
CA ALA A 156 2.22 -28.93 -20.02
C ALA A 156 1.23 -28.05 -19.24
N VAL A 157 1.35 -26.74 -19.51
CA VAL A 157 0.32 -25.67 -19.47
C VAL A 157 -0.65 -25.64 -18.28
N LEU A 158 -0.35 -24.78 -17.30
CA LEU A 158 -1.33 -24.22 -16.35
C LEU A 158 -1.23 -22.70 -16.37
N VAL A 159 -1.97 -22.07 -17.29
CA VAL A 159 -2.28 -20.64 -17.20
C VAL A 159 -3.69 -20.55 -16.59
N GLY A 160 -3.78 -20.15 -15.32
CA GLY A 160 -5.06 -19.72 -14.72
C GLY A 160 -5.54 -20.41 -13.44
N ALA A 161 -4.78 -21.29 -12.79
CA ALA A 161 -5.16 -21.85 -11.49
C ALA A 161 -4.55 -21.03 -10.33
N GLU A 162 -5.39 -20.49 -9.45
CA GLU A 162 -4.95 -19.97 -8.15
C GLU A 162 -4.17 -21.07 -7.41
N VAL A 163 -2.88 -20.84 -7.15
CA VAL A 163 -2.05 -21.75 -6.35
C VAL A 163 -2.47 -21.58 -4.89
N ARG A 164 -3.49 -22.32 -4.45
CA ARG A 164 -4.07 -22.21 -3.10
C ARG A 164 -3.43 -23.08 -2.02
N SER A 165 -2.34 -23.78 -2.26
CA SER A 165 -1.72 -24.60 -1.20
C SER A 165 -0.21 -24.70 -1.30
N TRP A 166 0.45 -23.82 -0.56
CA TRP A 166 1.85 -23.94 -0.19
C TRP A 166 1.94 -24.54 1.22
N CYS A 167 3.01 -25.28 1.54
CA CYS A 167 3.25 -25.62 2.94
C CYS A 167 3.55 -24.33 3.72
N SER A 168 3.02 -24.22 4.94
CA SER A 168 3.10 -23.00 5.75
C SER A 168 4.53 -22.48 5.92
N ALA A 169 5.52 -23.36 5.99
CA ALA A 169 6.94 -23.01 6.11
C ALA A 169 7.52 -22.35 4.84
N CYS A 170 7.18 -22.83 3.65
CA CYS A 170 7.63 -22.22 2.39
C CYS A 170 6.93 -20.88 2.14
N SER A 171 5.63 -20.80 2.45
CA SER A 171 4.89 -19.52 2.42
C SER A 171 5.51 -18.49 3.34
N ALA A 172 5.84 -18.88 4.58
CA ALA A 172 6.45 -17.98 5.55
C ALA A 172 7.83 -17.48 5.09
N ARG A 173 8.66 -18.35 4.49
CA ARG A 173 9.97 -17.94 3.96
C ARG A 173 9.86 -16.99 2.76
N ILE A 174 8.98 -17.27 1.81
CA ILE A 174 8.77 -16.38 0.64
C ILE A 174 8.14 -15.06 1.08
N ALA A 175 7.16 -15.10 1.99
CA ALA A 175 6.53 -13.90 2.53
C ALA A 175 7.46 -13.05 3.41
N ALA A 176 8.52 -13.64 3.96
CA ALA A 176 9.55 -12.93 4.73
C ALA A 176 10.60 -12.23 3.85
N LEU A 177 10.67 -12.55 2.56
CA LEU A 177 11.53 -11.82 1.62
C LEU A 177 10.84 -10.52 1.22
N ASP A 178 11.58 -9.42 1.27
CA ASP A 178 11.09 -8.18 0.70
C ASP A 178 10.97 -8.29 -0.85
N PRO A 179 10.08 -7.51 -1.48
CA PRO A 179 9.87 -7.59 -2.93
C PRO A 179 11.13 -7.32 -3.76
N ALA A 180 12.04 -6.46 -3.30
CA ALA A 180 13.27 -6.16 -4.03
C ALA A 180 14.20 -7.38 -4.01
N THR A 181 14.31 -8.07 -2.87
CA THR A 181 15.04 -9.34 -2.78
C THR A 181 14.40 -10.42 -3.67
N LEU A 182 13.07 -10.53 -3.73
CA LEU A 182 12.39 -11.48 -4.64
C LEU A 182 12.68 -11.18 -6.11
N ILE A 183 12.67 -9.90 -6.50
CA ILE A 183 12.96 -9.46 -7.87
C ILE A 183 14.44 -9.72 -8.19
N LEU A 184 15.37 -9.32 -7.31
CA LEU A 184 16.81 -9.59 -7.47
C LEU A 184 17.09 -11.08 -7.63
N ARG A 185 16.46 -11.93 -6.82
CA ARG A 185 16.56 -13.39 -6.93
C ARG A 185 16.01 -13.91 -8.25
N SER A 186 14.87 -13.40 -8.73
CA SER A 186 14.35 -13.75 -10.07
C SER A 186 15.35 -13.37 -11.17
N LEU A 187 15.97 -12.20 -11.05
CA LEU A 187 16.92 -11.71 -12.05
C LEU A 187 18.25 -12.46 -12.04
N GLU A 188 18.74 -12.87 -10.87
CA GLU A 188 19.89 -13.78 -10.77
C GLU A 188 19.62 -15.10 -11.52
N LEU A 189 18.39 -15.61 -11.43
CA LEU A 189 17.97 -16.85 -12.09
C LEU A 189 17.86 -16.76 -13.61
N HIS A 190 17.60 -15.56 -14.14
CA HIS A 190 17.36 -15.32 -15.58
C HIS A 190 18.51 -14.56 -16.27
N GLY A 191 19.45 -13.99 -15.52
CA GLY A 191 20.40 -13.00 -16.03
C GLY A 191 21.89 -13.24 -15.72
N LEU A 192 22.26 -14.22 -14.89
CA LEU A 192 23.67 -14.55 -14.69
C LEU A 192 24.20 -15.41 -15.85
N PRO A 193 25.44 -15.18 -16.33
CA PRO A 193 26.13 -16.17 -17.15
C PRO A 193 26.16 -17.50 -16.37
N PRO A 194 26.00 -18.65 -17.05
CA PRO A 194 25.79 -19.96 -16.41
C PRO A 194 26.89 -20.38 -15.42
N GLU A 195 28.04 -19.71 -15.45
CA GLU A 195 29.20 -19.99 -14.59
C GLU A 195 29.11 -19.40 -13.17
N ALA A 196 28.18 -18.45 -12.92
CA ALA A 196 28.00 -17.82 -11.61
C ALA A 196 26.70 -18.22 -10.88
N ALA A 197 25.89 -19.10 -11.49
CA ALA A 197 24.60 -19.48 -10.93
C ALA A 197 24.74 -20.61 -9.90
N PHE A 198 24.23 -20.38 -8.68
CA PHE A 198 23.88 -21.47 -7.77
C PHE A 198 22.95 -22.47 -8.50
N PRO A 199 23.02 -23.79 -8.22
CA PRO A 199 22.22 -24.79 -8.92
C PRO A 199 20.76 -24.75 -8.43
N TRP A 200 20.02 -23.75 -8.88
CA TRP A 200 18.59 -23.66 -8.62
C TRP A 200 17.84 -24.63 -9.52
N THR A 201 16.92 -25.37 -8.92
CA THR A 201 16.03 -26.29 -9.62
C THR A 201 15.02 -25.52 -10.48
N SER A 202 14.50 -26.15 -11.54
CA SER A 202 13.44 -25.59 -12.39
C SER A 202 12.21 -25.15 -11.57
N THR A 203 11.93 -25.86 -10.47
CA THR A 203 10.86 -25.56 -9.51
C THR A 203 11.08 -24.24 -8.78
N GLU A 204 12.30 -23.96 -8.31
CA GLU A 204 12.59 -22.70 -7.61
C GLU A 204 12.47 -21.50 -8.57
N ARG A 205 12.88 -21.66 -9.83
CA ARG A 205 12.69 -20.66 -10.88
C ARG A 205 11.21 -20.32 -11.09
N TYR A 206 10.39 -21.35 -11.22
CA TYR A 206 8.94 -21.19 -11.37
C TYR A 206 8.29 -20.52 -10.15
N LEU A 207 8.70 -20.88 -8.93
CA LEU A 207 8.15 -20.33 -7.69
C LEU A 207 8.47 -18.85 -7.53
N VAL A 208 9.69 -18.44 -7.86
CA VAL A 208 10.08 -17.03 -7.82
C VAL A 208 9.33 -16.24 -8.90
N ASP A 209 9.20 -16.77 -10.11
CA ASP A 209 8.45 -16.11 -11.19
C ASP A 209 6.95 -15.99 -10.87
N ALA A 210 6.35 -17.01 -10.26
CA ALA A 210 4.95 -16.98 -9.82
C ALA A 210 4.74 -15.99 -8.66
N ALA A 211 5.67 -15.94 -7.70
CA ALA A 211 5.62 -14.97 -6.59
C ALA A 211 5.75 -13.54 -7.12
N VAL A 212 6.67 -13.29 -8.06
CA VAL A 212 6.80 -11.96 -8.69
C VAL A 212 5.59 -11.64 -9.56
N ALA A 213 4.99 -12.65 -10.22
CA ALA A 213 3.72 -12.50 -10.90
C ALA A 213 2.52 -12.28 -9.95
N GLY A 214 2.68 -12.45 -8.64
CA GLY A 214 1.67 -12.04 -7.66
C GLY A 214 1.84 -10.59 -7.18
N LEU A 215 2.99 -9.96 -7.45
CA LEU A 215 3.30 -8.67 -6.84
C LEU A 215 2.45 -7.53 -7.43
N PRO A 216 1.99 -6.60 -6.57
CA PRO A 216 1.41 -5.34 -7.02
C PRO A 216 2.40 -4.56 -7.91
N PRO A 217 1.94 -3.80 -8.90
CA PRO A 217 2.83 -3.02 -9.78
C PRO A 217 3.76 -2.06 -9.03
N GLN A 218 3.31 -1.51 -7.89
CA GLN A 218 4.14 -0.67 -7.03
C GLN A 218 5.39 -1.40 -6.52
N HIS A 219 5.24 -2.65 -6.05
CA HIS A 219 6.38 -3.43 -5.53
C HIS A 219 7.34 -3.81 -6.66
N LEU A 220 6.82 -4.06 -7.86
CA LEU A 220 7.64 -4.25 -9.05
C LEU A 220 8.45 -2.98 -9.36
N ALA A 221 7.79 -1.82 -9.40
CA ALA A 221 8.45 -0.54 -9.64
C ALA A 221 9.57 -0.27 -8.61
N ASP A 222 9.30 -0.47 -7.32
CA ASP A 222 10.26 -0.23 -6.24
C ASP A 222 11.50 -1.13 -6.35
N GLY A 223 11.33 -2.42 -6.66
CA GLY A 223 12.45 -3.33 -6.86
C GLY A 223 13.28 -2.98 -8.08
N PHE A 224 12.64 -2.56 -9.18
CA PHE A 224 13.35 -2.16 -10.40
C PHE A 224 14.12 -0.85 -10.25
N ASN A 225 13.62 0.09 -9.45
CA ASN A 225 14.32 1.34 -9.16
C ASN A 225 15.61 1.14 -8.35
N GLN A 226 15.84 -0.05 -7.77
CA GLN A 226 17.05 -0.41 -7.02
C GLN A 226 18.10 -1.14 -7.87
N LEU A 227 17.76 -1.52 -9.11
CA LEU A 227 18.67 -2.26 -9.97
C LEU A 227 19.73 -1.35 -10.59
N SER A 228 20.95 -1.88 -10.76
CA SER A 228 21.96 -1.26 -11.61
C SER A 228 21.55 -1.34 -13.08
N GLU A 229 22.05 -0.42 -13.93
CA GLU A 229 21.72 -0.41 -15.37
C GLU A 229 21.93 -1.76 -16.09
N PRO A 230 23.03 -2.52 -15.84
CA PRO A 230 23.23 -3.82 -16.49
C PRO A 230 22.18 -4.86 -16.05
N ALA A 231 21.84 -4.87 -14.76
CA ALA A 231 20.82 -5.76 -14.21
C ALA A 231 19.43 -5.43 -14.75
N LEU A 232 19.12 -4.13 -14.87
CA LEU A 232 17.89 -3.62 -15.47
C LEU A 232 17.76 -4.05 -16.94
N ALA A 233 18.83 -3.95 -17.74
CA ALA A 233 18.81 -4.36 -19.14
C ALA A 233 18.54 -5.88 -19.31
N GLY A 234 19.11 -6.71 -18.43
CA GLY A 234 18.81 -8.14 -18.37
C GLY A 234 17.35 -8.40 -17.99
N ALA A 235 16.87 -7.73 -16.94
CA ALA A 235 15.51 -7.83 -16.44
C ALA A 235 14.45 -7.48 -17.49
N LEU A 236 14.69 -6.44 -18.30
CA LEU A 236 13.76 -6.02 -19.33
C LEU A 236 13.60 -7.06 -20.46
N ARG A 237 14.57 -7.95 -20.67
CA ARG A 237 14.47 -9.02 -21.67
C ARG A 237 13.68 -10.25 -21.18
N SER A 238 13.45 -10.38 -19.88
CA SER A 238 12.74 -11.53 -19.30
C SER A 238 11.20 -11.38 -19.41
N PRO A 239 10.42 -12.45 -19.18
CA PRO A 239 8.96 -12.37 -19.08
C PRO A 239 8.47 -11.35 -18.03
N LEU A 240 9.24 -11.20 -16.96
CA LEU A 240 9.00 -10.25 -15.87
C LEU A 240 9.17 -8.81 -16.37
N GLY A 241 10.16 -8.55 -17.21
CA GLY A 241 10.33 -7.28 -17.91
C GLY A 241 9.16 -6.93 -18.84
N ARG A 242 8.50 -7.92 -19.46
CA ARG A 242 7.30 -7.69 -20.27
C ARG A 242 6.15 -7.20 -19.40
N ARG A 243 5.86 -7.90 -18.30
CA ARG A 243 4.81 -7.49 -17.36
C ARG A 243 5.07 -6.11 -16.75
N LEU A 244 6.33 -5.79 -16.45
CA LEU A 244 6.71 -4.46 -16.00
C LEU A 244 6.36 -3.39 -17.03
N ARG A 245 6.62 -3.61 -18.33
CA ARG A 245 6.23 -2.64 -19.38
C ARG A 245 4.72 -2.50 -19.53
N ASP A 246 3.99 -3.58 -19.28
CA ASP A 246 2.52 -3.58 -19.39
C ASP A 246 1.89 -2.84 -18.19
N SER A 247 2.41 -3.05 -16.98
CA SER A 247 1.82 -2.55 -15.72
C SER A 247 2.47 -1.28 -15.18
N CYS A 248 3.68 -0.94 -15.64
CA CYS A 248 4.46 0.20 -15.17
C CYS A 248 4.93 1.06 -16.35
N PHE A 249 5.37 2.28 -16.04
CA PHE A 249 6.01 3.18 -16.99
C PHE A 249 7.19 3.90 -16.31
N ILE A 250 8.14 4.39 -17.10
CA ILE A 250 9.22 5.23 -16.59
C ILE A 250 8.76 6.68 -16.66
N CYS A 251 8.72 7.36 -15.51
CA CYS A 251 8.44 8.79 -15.47
C CYS A 251 9.62 9.55 -16.10
N PRO A 252 9.41 10.35 -17.16
CA PRO A 252 10.49 11.06 -17.85
C PRO A 252 11.10 12.22 -17.05
N ILE A 253 10.49 12.59 -15.91
CA ILE A 253 10.95 13.70 -15.06
C ILE A 253 11.89 13.20 -13.96
N CYS A 254 11.48 12.16 -13.22
CA CYS A 254 12.30 11.58 -12.15
C CYS A 254 13.06 10.32 -12.54
N ALA A 255 12.90 9.84 -13.78
CA ALA A 255 13.52 8.62 -14.31
C ALA A 255 13.24 7.34 -13.50
N ARG A 256 12.16 7.33 -12.68
CA ARG A 256 11.74 6.17 -11.89
C ARG A 256 10.64 5.38 -12.60
N TRP A 257 10.66 4.06 -12.43
CA TRP A 257 9.53 3.18 -12.71
C TRP A 257 8.40 3.49 -11.75
N MET A 258 7.19 3.57 -12.29
CA MET A 258 5.97 3.89 -11.56
C MET A 258 4.83 2.99 -12.05
N ASP A 259 3.89 2.70 -11.16
CA ASP A 259 2.63 2.04 -11.53
C ASP A 259 1.91 2.86 -12.62
N ARG A 260 1.44 2.20 -13.67
CA ARG A 260 0.66 2.84 -14.75
C ARG A 260 -0.64 3.46 -14.23
N ALA A 261 -1.20 3.00 -13.11
CA ALA A 261 -2.33 3.66 -12.45
C ALA A 261 -1.98 5.05 -11.87
N ALA A 262 -0.70 5.29 -11.57
CA ALA A 262 -0.20 6.61 -11.16
C ALA A 262 0.24 7.49 -12.35
N GLN A 263 0.12 6.98 -13.58
CA GLN A 263 0.41 7.71 -14.81
C GLN A 263 -0.65 8.79 -15.02
N GLN A 264 -0.16 10.00 -15.22
CA GLN A 264 -0.95 11.10 -15.74
C GLN A 264 -0.45 11.42 -17.14
N ALA A 265 -1.35 11.87 -18.01
CA ALA A 265 -0.99 12.20 -19.38
C ALA A 265 -1.81 13.38 -19.90
N CYS A 266 -1.24 14.12 -20.85
CA CYS A 266 -2.01 15.05 -21.68
C CYS A 266 -2.68 14.32 -22.85
N ALA A 267 -3.55 15.04 -23.57
CA ALA A 267 -4.22 14.52 -24.76
C ALA A 267 -3.26 14.11 -25.89
N SER A 268 -2.06 14.71 -25.97
CA SER A 268 -1.02 14.31 -26.94
C SER A 268 -0.20 13.09 -26.53
N GLY A 269 -0.50 12.46 -25.38
CA GLY A 269 0.19 11.25 -24.92
C GLY A 269 1.49 11.47 -24.15
N HIS A 270 1.91 12.71 -23.92
CA HIS A 270 2.98 12.99 -22.95
C HIS A 270 2.52 12.55 -21.57
N SER A 271 3.38 11.83 -20.85
CA SER A 271 3.00 11.24 -19.57
C SER A 271 4.06 11.44 -18.49
N TRP A 272 3.61 11.43 -17.24
CA TRP A 272 4.43 11.66 -16.06
C TRP A 272 3.76 11.05 -14.83
N CYS A 273 4.50 10.93 -13.73
CA CYS A 273 3.91 10.45 -12.47
C CYS A 273 3.21 11.57 -11.70
N SER A 274 2.21 11.20 -10.91
CA SER A 274 1.42 12.12 -10.10
C SER A 274 2.25 12.96 -9.13
N GLU A 275 3.36 12.43 -8.62
CA GLU A 275 4.28 13.16 -7.74
C GLU A 275 5.01 14.30 -8.48
N CYS A 276 5.61 14.00 -9.64
CA CYS A 276 6.27 15.03 -10.44
C CYS A 276 5.29 16.08 -10.95
N PHE A 277 4.06 15.68 -11.28
CA PHE A 277 2.99 16.63 -11.60
C PHE A 277 2.68 17.58 -10.45
N ARG A 278 2.52 17.03 -9.24
CA ARG A 278 2.23 17.77 -8.02
C ARG A 278 3.31 18.83 -7.76
N SER A 279 4.58 18.42 -7.84
CA SER A 279 5.71 19.34 -7.67
C SER A 279 5.75 20.42 -8.74
N TRP A 280 5.43 20.08 -10.00
CA TRP A 280 5.42 21.05 -11.09
C TRP A 280 4.28 22.05 -10.96
N VAL A 281 3.04 21.61 -10.71
CA VAL A 281 1.88 22.50 -10.64
C VAL A 281 1.91 23.41 -9.41
N ALA A 282 2.68 23.04 -8.38
CA ALA A 282 2.96 23.87 -7.21
C ALA A 282 3.94 25.03 -7.49
N GLN A 283 4.62 25.05 -8.64
CA GLN A 283 5.58 26.11 -8.95
C GLN A 283 4.88 27.48 -9.10
N PRO A 284 5.39 28.56 -8.49
CA PRO A 284 4.76 29.87 -8.56
C PRO A 284 4.49 30.37 -9.99
N GLY A 285 5.39 30.07 -10.93
CA GLY A 285 5.22 30.46 -12.33
C GLY A 285 4.09 29.72 -13.07
N VAL A 286 3.72 28.51 -12.61
CA VAL A 286 2.56 27.77 -13.15
C VAL A 286 1.28 28.31 -12.52
N ILE A 287 1.29 28.55 -11.21
CA ILE A 287 0.17 29.18 -10.49
C ILE A 287 -0.16 30.55 -11.07
N HIS A 288 0.86 31.39 -11.28
CA HIS A 288 0.68 32.72 -11.86
C HIS A 288 0.10 32.65 -13.27
N SER A 289 0.58 31.72 -14.09
CA SER A 289 0.00 31.50 -15.43
C SER A 289 -1.48 31.10 -15.39
N MET A 290 -1.90 30.30 -14.40
CA MET A 290 -3.32 29.98 -14.19
C MET A 290 -4.15 31.21 -13.75
N ILE A 291 -3.56 32.09 -12.93
CA ILE A 291 -4.18 33.36 -12.53
C ILE A 291 -4.37 34.28 -13.74
N GLU A 292 -3.31 34.52 -14.52
CA GLU A 292 -3.34 35.37 -15.72
C GLU A 292 -4.38 34.89 -16.74
N ARG A 293 -4.41 33.57 -16.99
CA ARG A 293 -5.35 32.93 -17.92
C ARG A 293 -6.75 32.77 -17.34
N ARG A 294 -6.92 33.02 -16.04
CA ARG A 294 -8.17 32.84 -15.28
C ARG A 294 -8.74 31.43 -15.45
N SER A 295 -7.87 30.42 -15.48
CA SER A 295 -8.19 29.04 -15.79
C SER A 295 -7.31 28.08 -14.97
N LEU A 296 -7.90 26.98 -14.48
CA LEU A 296 -7.19 25.88 -13.81
C LEU A 296 -6.66 24.82 -14.80
N SER A 297 -6.58 25.17 -16.08
CA SER A 297 -6.08 24.31 -17.16
C SER A 297 -4.70 24.80 -17.61
N PRO A 298 -3.61 24.43 -16.91
CA PRO A 298 -2.28 24.84 -17.30
C PRO A 298 -1.87 24.12 -18.60
N GLY A 299 -0.93 24.69 -19.35
CA GLY A 299 -0.34 24.02 -20.51
C GLY A 299 0.43 22.76 -20.11
N CYS A 300 0.58 21.81 -21.03
CA CYS A 300 1.35 20.59 -20.81
C CYS A 300 2.79 20.90 -20.33
N LEU A 301 3.33 20.07 -19.44
CA LEU A 301 4.70 20.17 -18.94
C LEU A 301 5.75 20.30 -20.06
N TYR A 302 5.52 19.60 -21.17
CA TYR A 302 6.40 19.58 -22.34
C TYR A 302 6.29 20.82 -23.24
N GLY A 303 5.31 21.68 -23.01
CA GLY A 303 5.13 22.92 -23.78
C GLY A 303 6.29 23.90 -23.57
N ARG A 304 6.86 23.97 -22.35
CA ARG A 304 7.96 24.90 -22.04
C ARG A 304 9.35 24.37 -22.40
N SER A 305 9.54 23.05 -22.43
CA SER A 305 10.85 22.42 -22.62
C SER A 305 11.27 22.26 -24.09
N GLY A 306 10.74 23.08 -24.99
CA GLY A 306 11.03 23.01 -26.44
C GLY A 306 10.28 21.91 -27.20
N GLY A 307 9.42 21.14 -26.54
CA GLY A 307 8.61 20.09 -27.17
C GLY A 307 7.35 20.60 -27.88
N GLY A 308 6.99 21.88 -27.71
CA GLY A 308 5.89 22.51 -28.46
C GLY A 308 4.50 21.93 -28.16
N CYS A 309 4.31 21.22 -27.06
CA CYS A 309 2.99 20.68 -26.71
C CYS A 309 2.05 21.80 -26.25
N GLU A 310 1.15 22.24 -27.13
CA GLU A 310 0.16 23.29 -26.86
C GLU A 310 -1.09 22.82 -26.10
N GLN A 311 -1.19 21.51 -25.83
CA GLN A 311 -2.34 20.96 -25.11
C GLN A 311 -2.47 21.52 -23.71
N GLU A 312 -3.69 21.93 -23.37
CA GLU A 312 -4.07 22.22 -22.00
C GLU A 312 -4.33 20.94 -21.22
N LEU A 313 -3.95 20.95 -19.95
CA LEU A 313 -4.23 19.85 -19.06
C LEU A 313 -5.64 20.02 -18.48
N PRO A 314 -6.42 18.92 -18.38
CA PRO A 314 -7.73 18.98 -17.75
C PRO A 314 -7.63 19.49 -16.32
N GLU A 315 -8.53 20.41 -15.95
CA GLU A 315 -8.63 20.95 -14.59
C GLU A 315 -8.76 19.86 -13.51
N ALA A 316 -9.40 18.73 -13.84
CA ALA A 316 -9.53 17.59 -12.93
C ALA A 316 -8.16 17.09 -12.44
N LEU A 317 -7.11 17.13 -13.28
CA LEU A 317 -5.76 16.75 -12.86
C LEU A 317 -5.23 17.71 -11.80
N VAL A 318 -5.40 19.02 -12.00
CA VAL A 318 -4.95 20.07 -11.07
C VAL A 318 -5.66 19.93 -9.72
N ARG A 319 -6.98 19.70 -9.71
CA ARG A 319 -7.74 19.45 -8.48
C ARG A 319 -7.30 18.17 -7.77
N ASN A 320 -7.08 17.10 -8.53
CA ASN A 320 -6.65 15.81 -7.98
C ASN A 320 -5.20 15.81 -7.47
N ALA A 321 -4.39 16.80 -7.85
CA ALA A 321 -3.03 16.94 -7.34
C ALA A 321 -2.98 17.20 -5.83
N LYS A 322 -4.03 17.79 -5.24
CA LYS A 322 -4.15 18.10 -3.80
C LYS A 322 -2.96 18.92 -3.27
N VAL A 323 -2.52 19.91 -4.04
CA VAL A 323 -1.44 20.84 -3.66
C VAL A 323 -1.98 21.93 -2.74
N PRO A 324 -1.45 22.12 -1.52
CA PRO A 324 -1.90 23.16 -0.58
C PRO A 324 -1.86 24.58 -1.17
N GLU A 325 -0.82 24.91 -1.92
CA GLU A 325 -0.58 26.20 -2.57
C GLU A 325 -1.68 26.56 -3.59
N LEU A 326 -2.35 25.56 -4.16
CA LEU A 326 -3.47 25.75 -5.10
C LEU A 326 -4.83 25.91 -4.42
N SER A 327 -4.94 25.61 -3.12
CA SER A 327 -6.23 25.57 -2.43
C SER A 327 -6.98 26.91 -2.48
N CYS A 328 -6.27 28.02 -2.26
CA CYS A 328 -6.82 29.37 -2.37
C CYS A 328 -7.27 29.66 -3.81
N LEU A 329 -6.42 29.39 -4.80
CA LEU A 329 -6.74 29.63 -6.21
C LEU A 329 -7.96 28.82 -6.69
N ILE A 330 -8.04 27.54 -6.31
CA ILE A 330 -9.17 26.67 -6.64
C ILE A 330 -10.46 27.24 -6.07
N ARG A 331 -10.45 27.61 -4.77
CA ARG A 331 -11.61 28.23 -4.12
C ARG A 331 -12.01 29.53 -4.80
N ASP A 332 -11.05 30.35 -5.19
CA ASP A 332 -11.29 31.64 -5.84
C ASP A 332 -11.86 31.47 -7.24
N MET A 333 -11.41 30.46 -8.00
CA MET A 333 -11.99 30.07 -9.29
C MET A 333 -13.41 29.52 -9.16
N ASP A 334 -13.69 28.76 -8.12
CA ASP A 334 -15.04 28.26 -7.83
C ASP A 334 -15.99 29.41 -7.48
N ARG A 335 -15.53 30.35 -6.64
CA ARG A 335 -16.26 31.60 -6.36
C ARG A 335 -16.49 32.41 -7.63
N ARG A 336 -15.46 32.60 -8.46
CA ARG A 336 -15.57 33.28 -9.76
C ARG A 336 -16.68 32.66 -10.61
N ARG A 337 -16.67 31.34 -10.81
CA ARG A 337 -17.69 30.63 -11.59
C ARG A 337 -19.09 30.79 -11.02
N PHE A 338 -19.22 30.74 -9.70
CA PHE A 338 -20.49 30.97 -9.01
C PHE A 338 -21.05 32.37 -9.26
N PHE A 339 -20.22 33.41 -9.20
CA PHE A 339 -20.67 34.78 -9.47
C PHE A 339 -20.97 35.00 -10.96
N ILE A 340 -20.17 34.42 -11.86
CA ILE A 340 -20.46 34.49 -13.31
C ILE A 340 -21.81 33.82 -13.62
N SER A 341 -22.09 32.63 -13.07
CA SER A 341 -23.36 31.94 -13.32
C SER A 341 -24.58 32.65 -12.72
N ARG A 342 -24.38 33.46 -11.66
CA ARG A 342 -25.44 34.26 -11.02
C ARG A 342 -25.57 35.68 -11.56
N ALA A 343 -24.78 36.09 -12.54
CA ALA A 343 -24.83 37.45 -13.08
C ALA A 343 -26.17 37.79 -13.76
N GLY A 344 -26.89 36.77 -14.26
CA GLY A 344 -28.12 36.96 -15.02
C GLY A 344 -27.83 37.78 -16.28
N HIS A 345 -28.48 38.94 -16.42
CA HIS A 345 -28.26 39.86 -17.54
C HIS A 345 -27.16 40.90 -17.29
N ARG A 346 -26.55 40.92 -16.09
CA ARG A 346 -25.50 41.90 -15.77
C ARG A 346 -24.19 41.47 -16.43
N ALA A 347 -23.47 42.42 -17.01
CA ALA A 347 -22.12 42.16 -17.51
C ALA A 347 -21.18 41.79 -16.34
N CYS A 348 -20.38 40.74 -16.49
CA CYS A 348 -19.28 40.44 -15.60
C CYS A 348 -18.03 41.19 -16.04
N ILE A 349 -17.30 41.75 -15.08
CA ILE A 349 -16.12 42.58 -15.33
C ILE A 349 -14.99 42.03 -14.49
N GLU A 350 -13.84 41.84 -15.12
CA GLU A 350 -12.65 41.30 -14.47
C GLU A 350 -12.10 42.24 -13.39
N CYS A 351 -11.56 41.64 -12.32
CA CYS A 351 -10.79 42.39 -11.34
C CYS A 351 -9.54 43.02 -11.97
N GLN A 352 -9.20 44.24 -11.56
CA GLN A 352 -8.00 44.95 -12.03
C GLN A 352 -6.71 44.48 -11.35
N ASN A 353 -6.83 43.77 -10.23
CA ASN A 353 -5.68 43.19 -9.55
C ASN A 353 -5.11 42.03 -10.37
N PRO A 354 -3.84 42.11 -10.83
CA PRO A 354 -3.24 41.06 -11.66
C PRO A 354 -3.07 39.72 -10.91
N ASN A 355 -3.12 39.74 -9.57
CA ASN A 355 -3.02 38.56 -8.73
C ASN A 355 -4.40 38.00 -8.30
N CYS A 356 -5.50 38.54 -8.85
CA CYS A 356 -6.84 38.09 -8.52
C CYS A 356 -7.57 37.54 -9.75
N VAL A 357 -8.34 36.48 -9.53
CA VAL A 357 -9.16 35.83 -10.56
C VAL A 357 -10.64 36.18 -10.39
N GLY A 358 -10.97 37.12 -9.50
CA GLY A 358 -12.34 37.50 -9.23
C GLY A 358 -12.96 38.36 -10.32
N VAL A 359 -14.26 38.56 -10.16
CA VAL A 359 -15.10 39.40 -11.04
C VAL A 359 -15.94 40.36 -10.20
N ALA A 360 -16.47 41.38 -10.85
CA ALA A 360 -17.50 42.28 -10.34
C ALA A 360 -18.68 42.31 -11.33
N TYR A 361 -19.86 42.72 -10.87
CA TYR A 361 -20.96 43.02 -11.79
C TYR A 361 -20.84 44.45 -12.34
N GLY A 362 -21.19 44.61 -13.61
CA GLY A 362 -21.38 45.91 -14.25
C GLY A 362 -22.66 46.61 -13.78
N GLY A 363 -22.84 47.85 -14.24
CA GLY A 363 -24.02 48.67 -13.96
C GLY A 363 -23.87 49.68 -12.82
N SER A 364 -22.77 49.63 -12.05
CA SER A 364 -22.41 50.64 -11.05
C SER A 364 -21.11 51.36 -11.44
N PHE A 365 -21.00 52.64 -11.04
CA PHE A 365 -19.78 53.44 -11.19
C PHE A 365 -18.67 52.98 -10.24
N ARG A 366 -19.04 52.40 -9.09
CA ARG A 366 -18.11 51.78 -8.13
C ARG A 366 -18.29 50.27 -8.20
N ARG A 367 -17.21 49.58 -8.54
CA ARG A 367 -17.15 48.11 -8.62
C ARG A 367 -16.36 47.58 -7.44
N MET A 368 -16.68 46.35 -7.04
CA MET A 368 -15.98 45.61 -5.99
C MET A 368 -15.79 44.18 -6.48
N CYS A 369 -14.56 43.68 -6.41
CA CYS A 369 -14.27 42.29 -6.74
C CYS A 369 -14.90 41.36 -5.70
N PHE A 370 -15.64 40.34 -6.13
CA PHE A 370 -16.25 39.37 -5.20
C PHE A 370 -15.28 38.37 -4.57
N VAL A 371 -13.98 38.44 -4.93
CA VAL A 371 -12.94 37.54 -4.42
C VAL A 371 -11.98 38.27 -3.50
N CYS A 372 -11.30 39.31 -3.99
CA CYS A 372 -10.34 40.09 -3.19
C CYS A 372 -10.93 41.35 -2.55
N GLU A 373 -12.21 41.66 -2.81
CA GLU A 373 -12.91 42.85 -2.28
C GLU A 373 -12.31 44.21 -2.68
N GLU A 374 -11.31 44.22 -3.56
CA GLU A 374 -10.75 45.44 -4.11
C GLU A 374 -11.82 46.22 -4.88
N GLN A 375 -11.84 47.53 -4.68
CA GLN A 375 -12.85 48.41 -5.25
C GLN A 375 -12.22 49.37 -6.24
N TRP A 376 -12.89 49.61 -7.36
CA TRP A 376 -12.42 50.56 -8.37
C TRP A 376 -13.58 51.34 -8.97
N VAL A 377 -13.28 52.57 -9.40
CA VAL A 377 -14.23 53.46 -10.07
C VAL A 377 -14.06 53.34 -11.58
N VAL A 378 -15.19 53.21 -12.26
CA VAL A 378 -15.25 53.09 -13.72
C VAL A 378 -15.29 54.48 -14.32
N GLY A 379 -14.32 54.82 -15.15
CA GLY A 379 -14.31 56.06 -15.91
C GLY A 379 -13.24 57.07 -15.51
N GLN A 380 -12.47 56.84 -14.44
CA GLN A 380 -11.39 57.74 -14.00
C GLN A 380 -10.25 57.93 -15.02
N ASN A 381 -10.15 57.06 -16.04
CA ASN A 381 -9.09 57.16 -17.06
C ASN A 381 -9.55 57.81 -18.37
N THR A 382 -10.80 58.30 -18.45
CA THR A 382 -11.14 59.16 -19.58
C THR A 382 -10.63 60.56 -19.29
N LEU A 383 -9.83 61.11 -20.20
CA LEU A 383 -9.35 62.50 -20.16
C LEU A 383 -10.52 63.46 -19.90
N LEU A 384 -11.71 63.11 -20.38
CA LEU A 384 -13.00 63.76 -20.12
C LEU A 384 -13.49 63.67 -18.66
N ALA A 385 -13.37 62.55 -17.96
CA ALA A 385 -13.72 62.48 -16.54
C ALA A 385 -12.73 63.24 -15.65
N CYS A 386 -11.45 63.26 -16.05
CA CYS A 386 -10.43 64.08 -15.39
C CYS A 386 -10.70 65.57 -15.65
N LEU A 387 -10.99 65.96 -16.89
CA LEU A 387 -11.40 67.32 -17.25
C LEU A 387 -12.70 67.74 -16.57
N ALA A 388 -13.70 66.86 -16.48
CA ALA A 388 -14.96 67.14 -15.79
C ALA A 388 -14.73 67.36 -14.28
N GLY A 389 -13.92 66.50 -13.63
CA GLY A 389 -13.57 66.69 -12.23
C GLY A 389 -12.76 67.98 -11.98
N VAL A 390 -11.87 68.35 -12.91
CA VAL A 390 -11.14 69.63 -12.84
C VAL A 390 -12.08 70.82 -13.07
N LEU A 391 -13.02 70.73 -14.03
CA LEU A 391 -14.00 71.80 -14.29
C LEU A 391 -14.97 71.98 -13.12
N GLU A 392 -15.48 70.90 -12.54
CA GLU A 392 -16.34 70.95 -11.34
C GLU A 392 -15.59 71.59 -10.17
N CYS A 393 -14.31 71.24 -9.95
CA CYS A 393 -13.47 71.86 -8.93
C CYS A 393 -13.13 73.35 -9.21
N TYR A 394 -13.18 73.80 -10.46
CA TYR A 394 -12.87 75.18 -10.84
C TYR A 394 -14.11 76.08 -10.85
N LEU A 395 -15.29 75.52 -11.18
CA LEU A 395 -16.54 76.27 -11.29
C LEU A 395 -17.29 76.38 -9.97
N GLU A 396 -17.22 75.35 -9.13
CA GLU A 396 -17.66 75.44 -7.75
C GLU A 396 -16.42 75.65 -6.89
N GLY A 397 -16.17 76.87 -6.40
CA GLY A 397 -15.09 77.19 -5.45
C GLY A 397 -15.25 76.52 -4.07
N GLY A 398 -15.61 75.23 -4.04
CA GLY A 398 -16.13 74.49 -2.91
C GLY A 398 -15.29 73.27 -2.56
N VAL A 399 -14.56 73.40 -1.45
CA VAL A 399 -14.20 72.37 -0.46
C VAL A 399 -14.56 70.92 -0.85
N LEU A 400 -13.53 70.16 -1.27
CA LEU A 400 -13.51 68.69 -1.38
C LEU A 400 -14.05 68.02 -0.09
N SER A 401 -15.38 67.86 0.02
CA SER A 401 -16.03 67.26 1.20
C SER A 401 -16.36 65.77 1.05
N GLY A 402 -16.02 65.16 -0.10
CA GLY A 402 -16.38 63.76 -0.40
C GLY A 402 -15.23 62.77 -0.46
N THR A 403 -13.98 63.23 -0.53
CA THR A 403 -12.80 62.35 -0.52
C THR A 403 -12.25 62.28 0.89
N ASN A 404 -11.81 61.11 1.35
CA ASN A 404 -11.03 60.92 2.59
C ASN A 404 -9.63 61.59 2.48
N MET A 405 -9.53 62.73 1.83
CA MET A 405 -8.32 63.53 1.65
C MET A 405 -8.49 64.88 2.34
N ARG A 406 -7.50 65.26 3.15
CA ARG A 406 -7.38 66.60 3.75
C ARG A 406 -5.97 67.12 3.55
N ARG A 407 -5.81 68.44 3.49
CA ARG A 407 -4.49 69.07 3.37
C ARG A 407 -3.81 69.14 4.73
N CYS A 408 -2.51 68.88 4.76
CA CYS A 408 -1.68 69.09 5.95
C CYS A 408 -1.74 70.57 6.38
N PRO A 409 -2.02 70.89 7.66
CA PRO A 409 -2.07 72.26 8.16
C PRO A 409 -0.69 72.94 8.24
N ALA A 410 0.40 72.23 7.96
CA ALA A 410 1.75 72.79 7.89
C ALA A 410 2.21 73.06 6.45
N CYS A 411 2.16 72.06 5.57
CA CYS A 411 2.70 72.17 4.22
C CYS A 411 1.65 72.20 3.10
N GLY A 412 0.37 72.02 3.41
CA GLY A 412 -0.73 72.06 2.43
C GLY A 412 -0.83 70.84 1.48
N VAL A 413 0.06 69.84 1.63
CA VAL A 413 0.05 68.59 0.85
C VAL A 413 -1.21 67.78 1.19
N PRO A 414 -1.96 67.25 0.20
CA PRO A 414 -3.11 66.38 0.44
C PRO A 414 -2.67 65.05 1.06
N ILE A 415 -3.38 64.61 2.08
CA ILE A 415 -3.14 63.37 2.84
C ILE A 415 -4.44 62.58 2.83
N GLU A 416 -4.38 61.28 2.56
CA GLU A 416 -5.52 60.35 2.64
C GLU A 416 -5.61 59.67 4.01
N LYS A 417 -6.82 59.49 4.55
CA LYS A 417 -7.05 58.74 5.79
C LYS A 417 -7.18 57.24 5.52
N ASN A 418 -6.16 56.47 5.91
CA ASN A 418 -6.09 55.02 5.69
C ASN A 418 -6.56 54.18 6.91
N GLY A 419 -7.27 54.76 7.88
CA GLY A 419 -7.68 54.05 9.10
C GLY A 419 -8.68 54.82 9.98
N GLY A 420 -9.02 54.25 11.14
CA GLY A 420 -10.01 54.84 12.07
C GLY A 420 -9.47 56.01 12.90
N CYS A 421 -8.18 56.01 13.23
CA CYS A 421 -7.55 57.01 14.09
C CYS A 421 -7.61 58.42 13.47
N ASN A 422 -7.92 59.45 14.26
CA ASN A 422 -7.90 60.84 13.79
C ASN A 422 -6.52 61.48 13.92
N HIS A 423 -5.57 60.91 14.66
CA HIS A 423 -4.22 61.43 14.74
C HIS A 423 -3.44 61.06 13.46
N MET A 424 -3.15 62.06 12.64
CA MET A 424 -2.45 61.91 11.36
C MET A 424 -1.08 62.56 11.42
N THR A 425 -0.11 61.96 10.72
CA THR A 425 1.25 62.49 10.60
C THR A 425 1.57 62.73 9.13
N CYS A 426 1.98 63.95 8.78
CA CYS A 426 2.45 64.29 7.44
C CYS A 426 3.94 63.96 7.28
N HIS A 427 4.40 63.73 6.04
CA HIS A 427 5.83 63.61 5.72
C HIS A 427 6.68 64.84 6.09
N CYS A 428 6.07 66.02 6.25
CA CYS A 428 6.78 67.19 6.78
C CYS A 428 7.01 67.15 8.31
N GLY A 429 6.60 66.06 8.98
CA GLY A 429 6.69 65.90 10.44
C GLY A 429 5.55 66.55 11.23
N CYS A 430 4.54 67.15 10.58
CA CYS A 430 3.40 67.73 11.29
C CYS A 430 2.43 66.64 11.75
N HIS A 431 2.10 66.66 13.04
CA HIS A 431 1.01 65.89 13.63
C HIS A 431 -0.26 66.76 13.66
N PHE A 432 -1.41 66.21 13.31
CA PHE A 432 -2.68 66.93 13.35
C PHE A 432 -3.88 66.00 13.52
N ASP A 433 -4.98 66.54 14.05
CA ASP A 433 -6.25 65.82 14.15
C ASP A 433 -7.03 65.91 12.82
N TRP A 434 -7.46 64.77 12.31
CA TRP A 434 -8.13 64.65 11.02
C TRP A 434 -9.50 65.34 10.99
N ARG A 435 -10.27 65.32 12.08
CA ARG A 435 -11.62 65.90 12.12
C ARG A 435 -11.57 67.42 12.11
N THR A 436 -10.65 67.99 12.88
CA THR A 436 -10.54 69.43 13.13
C THR A 436 -9.51 70.11 12.23
N GLY A 437 -8.50 69.39 11.73
CA GLY A 437 -7.35 69.96 11.03
C GLY A 437 -6.36 70.69 11.97
N ALA A 438 -6.58 70.64 13.28
CA ALA A 438 -5.72 71.33 14.25
C ALA A 438 -4.38 70.59 14.42
N ARG A 439 -3.27 71.34 14.48
CA ARG A 439 -1.94 70.78 14.76
C ARG A 439 -1.91 70.22 16.19
N LEU A 440 -1.34 69.03 16.34
CA LEU A 440 -1.14 68.37 17.63
C LEU A 440 0.31 68.56 18.09
N PRO A 441 0.56 68.77 19.40
CA PRO A 441 1.91 68.85 19.93
C PRO A 441 2.62 67.49 19.83
N ILE A 442 3.90 67.53 19.46
CA ILE A 442 4.75 66.33 19.37
C ILE A 442 4.93 65.76 20.80
N GLY A 443 4.53 64.51 21.01
CA GLY A 443 4.70 63.80 22.28
C GLY A 443 3.45 63.67 23.15
N GLN A 444 2.28 64.13 22.72
CA GLN A 444 1.03 63.75 23.39
C GLN A 444 0.59 62.34 22.94
N PRO A 445 0.29 61.42 23.88
CA PRO A 445 -0.28 60.13 23.53
C PRO A 445 -1.61 60.33 22.82
N ALA A 446 -1.87 59.53 21.78
CA ALA A 446 -3.17 59.51 21.10
C ALA A 446 -4.22 59.07 22.13
N TYR A 447 -5.04 60.01 22.59
CA TYR A 447 -6.19 59.72 23.44
C TYR A 447 -7.17 58.84 22.66
N GLU A 448 -7.59 57.74 23.30
CA GLU A 448 -8.58 56.78 22.78
C GLU A 448 -9.96 57.40 22.54
#